data_AF-A0A444U3T3-F1
#
_entry.id   AF-A0A444U3T3-F1
#
_cell.length_a   1.000
_cell.length_b   1.000
_cell.length_c   1.000
_cell.angle_alpha   90.00
_cell.angle_beta   90.00
_cell.angle_gamma   90.00
#
_symmetry.space_group_name_H-M   'P 1'
#
loop_
_entity.id
_entity.type
_entity.pdbx_description
1 polymer ?
#
loop_
_entity_poly.entity_id
_entity_poly.type
_entity_poly.pdbx_seq_one_letter_code
_entity_poly.pdbx_strand_id
1 'polypeptide(L)'
;MGEVSSEVLPMIAENMQERAMPSGEWSCSPANGGGEQIDSDGDSVEEDIDFNWDEYLEETSASAAPHTSFKHVEISLQSSFQPGMKLEVANKSNPDTYWVATIITTCRQLLLLRFSGYGEDRKADFWCDVMTADLHPVGWCTQNNKVLMPPEGSLD
;
A
#
# COMPACT_ATOMS: atom_id res chain seq x y z
N MET A 1 -15.09 3.24 45.61
CA MET A 1 -14.01 2.51 44.94
C MET A 1 -14.69 1.74 43.82
N GLY A 2 -14.71 2.34 42.63
CA GLY A 2 -15.42 1.78 41.48
C GLY A 2 -14.51 0.84 40.71
N GLU A 3 -14.99 -0.37 40.49
CA GLU A 3 -14.40 -1.34 39.58
C GLU A 3 -14.59 -0.84 38.14
N VAL A 4 -13.50 -0.81 37.37
CA VAL A 4 -13.57 -0.74 35.91
C VAL A 4 -12.83 -1.95 35.35
N SER A 5 -13.62 -2.86 34.81
CA SER A 5 -13.20 -4.01 34.03
C SER A 5 -12.41 -3.55 32.81
N SER A 6 -11.22 -4.12 32.60
CA SER A 6 -10.48 -4.02 31.34
C SER A 6 -10.21 -5.43 30.84
N GLU A 7 -11.17 -5.96 30.10
CA GLU A 7 -10.96 -7.18 29.32
C GLU A 7 -10.17 -6.81 28.06
N VAL A 8 -8.92 -7.28 28.00
CA VAL A 8 -8.04 -7.18 26.84
C VAL A 8 -8.35 -8.39 25.95
N LEU A 9 -8.94 -8.14 24.78
CA LEU A 9 -9.17 -9.19 23.78
C LEU A 9 -7.85 -9.54 23.05
N PRO A 10 -7.48 -10.82 22.90
CA PRO A 10 -6.30 -11.23 22.14
C PRO A 10 -6.57 -11.13 20.63
N MET A 11 -5.66 -10.50 19.89
CA MET A 11 -5.63 -10.58 18.43
C MET A 11 -5.21 -11.99 18.01
N ILE A 12 -6.10 -12.66 17.27
CA ILE A 12 -5.84 -13.94 16.62
C ILE A 12 -4.79 -13.72 15.52
N ALA A 13 -3.65 -14.38 15.65
CA ALA A 13 -2.67 -14.55 14.58
C ALA A 13 -2.94 -15.89 13.89
N GLU A 14 -3.55 -15.86 12.70
CA GLU A 14 -3.70 -17.05 11.85
C GLU A 14 -2.76 -16.98 10.63
N ASN A 15 -1.64 -17.68 10.79
CA ASN A 15 -1.03 -18.64 9.87
C ASN A 15 -1.30 -18.50 8.35
N MET A 16 -0.45 -17.75 7.65
CA MET A 16 -0.32 -17.83 6.18
C MET A 16 0.50 -19.07 5.80
N GLN A 17 -0.18 -20.14 5.39
CA GLN A 17 0.44 -21.28 4.74
C GLN A 17 0.27 -21.13 3.23
N GLU A 18 1.38 -20.87 2.54
CA GLU A 18 1.46 -20.72 1.09
C GLU A 18 0.82 -21.91 0.38
N ARG A 19 -0.15 -21.63 -0.49
CA ARG A 19 -0.74 -22.61 -1.39
C ARG A 19 -0.38 -22.19 -2.81
N ALA A 20 0.62 -22.86 -3.37
CA ALA A 20 1.10 -22.65 -4.72
C ALA A 20 -0.02 -22.93 -5.74
N MET A 21 -0.26 -21.98 -6.65
CA MET A 21 -1.09 -22.17 -7.84
C MET A 21 -0.20 -22.72 -8.97
N PRO A 22 -0.58 -23.79 -9.69
CA PRO A 22 0.14 -24.23 -10.86
C PRO A 22 -0.15 -23.28 -12.04
N SER A 23 0.93 -22.89 -12.72
CA SER A 23 0.93 -22.11 -13.95
C SER A 23 0.22 -22.86 -15.08
N GLY A 24 -0.90 -22.29 -15.56
CA GLY A 24 -1.58 -22.69 -16.79
C GLY A 24 -1.82 -21.44 -17.65
N GLU A 25 -1.24 -21.43 -18.84
CA GLU A 25 -1.25 -20.35 -19.82
C GLU A 25 -2.66 -19.99 -20.29
N TRP A 26 -3.03 -18.70 -20.24
CA TRP A 26 -4.25 -18.21 -20.90
C TRP A 26 -3.89 -17.62 -22.27
N SER A 27 -4.01 -18.44 -23.31
CA SER A 27 -3.99 -17.97 -24.70
C SER A 27 -5.42 -17.88 -25.22
N CYS A 28 -5.90 -16.66 -25.49
CA CYS A 28 -7.16 -16.42 -26.21
C CYS A 28 -6.96 -16.59 -27.72
N SER A 29 -7.84 -17.37 -28.36
CA SER A 29 -8.15 -17.21 -29.79
C SER A 29 -9.61 -17.63 -30.04
N PRO A 30 -10.31 -16.98 -31.00
CA PRO A 30 -11.75 -17.05 -31.11
C PRO A 30 -12.21 -18.21 -32.01
N ALA A 31 -13.33 -18.84 -31.68
CA ALA A 31 -14.01 -19.78 -32.57
C ALA A 31 -15.43 -19.28 -32.85
N ASN A 32 -15.74 -19.13 -34.14
CA ASN A 32 -17.08 -18.92 -34.66
C ASN A 32 -17.56 -20.24 -35.29
N GLY A 33 -18.80 -20.64 -35.00
CA GLY A 33 -19.62 -21.45 -35.89
C GLY A 33 -19.97 -22.87 -35.42
N GLY A 34 -21.28 -23.12 -35.34
CA GLY A 34 -21.91 -24.43 -35.59
C GLY A 34 -22.43 -25.16 -34.37
N GLY A 35 -23.74 -25.43 -34.34
CA GLY A 35 -24.48 -25.96 -33.19
C GLY A 35 -24.40 -27.48 -33.02
N GLU A 36 -25.01 -27.96 -31.94
CA GLU A 36 -25.89 -29.14 -31.84
C GLU A 36 -26.35 -29.31 -30.37
N GLN A 37 -27.58 -29.80 -30.21
CA GLN A 37 -28.31 -29.92 -28.94
C GLN A 37 -27.74 -31.00 -28.03
N ILE A 38 -27.73 -30.74 -26.72
CA ILE A 38 -27.57 -31.76 -25.67
C ILE A 38 -28.60 -31.45 -24.58
N ASP A 39 -29.65 -32.27 -24.49
CA ASP A 39 -30.50 -32.40 -23.32
C ASP A 39 -29.74 -33.20 -22.25
N SER A 40 -29.48 -32.63 -21.07
CA SER A 40 -29.25 -33.39 -19.84
C SER A 40 -29.29 -32.45 -18.64
N ASP A 41 -30.27 -32.72 -17.78
CA ASP A 41 -30.27 -32.61 -16.32
C ASP A 41 -29.92 -31.27 -15.66
N GLY A 42 -30.79 -30.90 -14.71
CA GLY A 42 -30.67 -29.69 -13.90
C GLY A 42 -29.32 -29.57 -13.22
N ASP A 43 -28.46 -28.79 -13.86
CA ASP A 43 -27.33 -28.12 -13.23
C ASP A 43 -27.93 -26.92 -12.50
N SER A 44 -28.04 -27.03 -11.18
CA SER A 44 -28.18 -25.86 -10.32
C SER A 44 -26.89 -25.08 -10.46
N VAL A 45 -26.83 -24.24 -11.50
CA VAL A 45 -25.89 -23.14 -11.62
C VAL A 45 -26.07 -22.31 -10.36
N GLU A 46 -25.18 -22.50 -9.39
CA GLU A 46 -24.89 -21.42 -8.47
C GLU A 46 -24.24 -20.36 -9.35
N GLU A 47 -25.08 -19.49 -9.92
CA GLU A 47 -24.62 -18.26 -10.53
C GLU A 47 -23.77 -17.59 -9.43
N ASP A 48 -22.47 -17.43 -9.68
CA ASP A 48 -21.63 -16.54 -8.92
C ASP A 48 -22.21 -15.14 -9.14
N ILE A 49 -23.21 -14.78 -8.32
CA ILE A 49 -23.86 -13.48 -8.38
C ILE A 49 -22.82 -12.49 -7.86
N ASP A 50 -22.07 -11.89 -8.78
CA ASP A 50 -21.15 -10.82 -8.46
C ASP A 50 -21.89 -9.75 -7.66
N PHE A 51 -21.34 -9.38 -6.52
CA PHE A 51 -21.99 -8.44 -5.60
C PHE A 51 -22.09 -7.05 -6.24
N ASN A 52 -23.32 -6.57 -6.43
CA ASN A 52 -23.59 -5.26 -7.02
C ASN A 52 -23.65 -4.17 -5.94
N TRP A 53 -22.61 -3.33 -5.88
CA TRP A 53 -22.56 -2.19 -4.95
C TRP A 53 -23.67 -1.17 -5.18
N ASP A 54 -24.12 -0.95 -6.42
CA ASP A 54 -25.17 0.02 -6.72
C ASP A 54 -26.51 -0.45 -6.12
N GLU A 55 -26.86 -1.73 -6.29
CA GLU A 55 -28.07 -2.34 -5.72
C GLU A 55 -28.04 -2.33 -4.19
N TYR A 56 -26.89 -2.68 -3.58
CA TYR A 56 -26.73 -2.64 -2.13
C TYR A 56 -26.91 -1.23 -1.53
N LEU A 57 -26.32 -0.22 -2.16
CA LEU A 57 -26.43 1.17 -1.69
C LEU A 57 -27.86 1.68 -1.81
N GLU A 58 -28.58 1.31 -2.88
CA GLU A 58 -30.00 1.62 -3.04
C GLU A 58 -30.87 0.92 -1.98
N GLU A 59 -30.71 -0.40 -1.81
CA GLU A 59 -31.50 -1.20 -0.86
C GLU A 59 -31.30 -0.74 0.58
N THR A 60 -30.06 -0.44 0.96
CA THR A 60 -29.72 0.03 2.31
C THR A 60 -29.95 1.53 2.50
N SER A 61 -30.32 2.27 1.45
CA SER A 61 -30.36 3.74 1.44
C SER A 61 -29.05 4.37 1.95
N ALA A 62 -27.93 3.70 1.69
CA ALA A 62 -26.60 4.14 2.06
C ALA A 62 -25.99 5.01 0.95
N SER A 63 -25.06 5.88 1.33
CA SER A 63 -24.26 6.65 0.38
C SER A 63 -22.83 6.14 0.39
N ALA A 64 -22.25 5.93 -0.79
CA ALA A 64 -20.82 5.74 -0.90
C ALA A 64 -20.07 6.93 -0.29
N ALA A 65 -18.97 6.66 0.41
CA ALA A 65 -18.09 7.72 0.88
C ALA A 65 -17.48 8.44 -0.34
N PRO A 66 -17.47 9.79 -0.38
CA PRO A 66 -16.83 10.53 -1.46
C PRO A 66 -15.37 10.07 -1.64
N HIS A 67 -14.88 10.00 -2.87
CA HIS A 67 -13.48 9.62 -3.15
C HIS A 67 -12.45 10.52 -2.42
N THR A 68 -12.80 11.80 -2.22
CA THR A 68 -12.03 12.77 -1.43
C THR A 68 -11.91 12.41 0.06
N SER A 69 -12.74 11.48 0.56
CA SER A 69 -12.63 10.95 1.92
C SER A 69 -11.36 10.12 2.08
N PHE A 70 -10.81 9.61 0.97
CA PHE A 70 -9.63 8.76 0.94
C PHE A 70 -8.43 9.51 0.33
N LYS A 71 -7.92 10.50 1.08
CA LYS A 71 -6.77 11.34 0.66
C LYS A 71 -5.55 10.53 0.20
N HIS A 72 -5.36 9.34 0.77
CA HIS A 72 -4.24 8.47 0.42
C HIS A 72 -4.31 7.96 -1.03
N VAL A 73 -5.52 7.80 -1.59
CA VAL A 73 -5.73 7.34 -2.97
C VAL A 73 -5.28 8.42 -3.95
N GLU A 74 -5.72 9.67 -3.75
CA GLU A 74 -5.34 10.79 -4.62
C GLU A 74 -3.83 11.06 -4.62
N ILE A 75 -3.19 11.04 -3.45
CA ILE A 75 -1.76 11.31 -3.35
C ILE A 75 -0.94 10.13 -3.91
N SER A 76 -1.41 8.88 -3.80
CA SER A 76 -0.77 7.73 -4.47
C SER A 76 -0.85 7.80 -6.01
N LEU A 77 -1.88 8.45 -6.55
CA LEU A 77 -2.05 8.66 -7.99
C LEU A 77 -1.28 9.89 -8.49
N GLN A 78 -1.11 10.91 -7.65
CA GLN A 78 -0.43 12.16 -7.99
C GLN A 78 1.08 12.11 -7.77
N SER A 79 1.55 11.32 -6.79
CA SER A 79 2.97 11.29 -6.47
C SER A 79 3.72 10.37 -7.43
N SER A 80 4.36 10.97 -8.42
CA SER A 80 5.23 10.30 -9.40
C SER A 80 6.56 9.80 -8.79
N PHE A 81 6.55 9.28 -7.57
CA PHE A 81 7.74 8.69 -6.96
C PHE A 81 8.17 7.46 -7.75
N GLN A 82 9.48 7.32 -7.96
CA GLN A 82 10.07 6.18 -8.64
C GLN A 82 11.26 5.64 -7.84
N PRO A 83 11.49 4.32 -7.86
CA PRO A 83 12.73 3.73 -7.38
C PRO A 83 13.96 4.46 -7.95
N GLY A 84 14.95 4.71 -7.09
CA GLY A 84 16.18 5.43 -7.42
C GLY A 84 16.12 6.95 -7.18
N MET A 85 14.93 7.54 -6.99
CA MET A 85 14.83 8.95 -6.61
C MET A 85 15.40 9.20 -5.21
N LYS A 86 15.91 10.41 -4.97
CA LYS A 86 16.42 10.85 -3.67
C LYS A 86 15.52 11.93 -3.08
N LEU A 87 15.33 11.87 -1.76
CA LEU A 87 14.48 12.76 -0.99
C LEU A 87 15.20 13.17 0.30
N GLU A 88 14.86 14.32 0.83
CA GLU A 88 15.19 14.74 2.19
C GLU A 88 14.06 14.34 3.12
N VAL A 89 14.39 13.62 4.20
CA VAL A 89 13.44 13.01 5.13
C VAL A 89 13.75 13.48 6.53
N ALA A 90 12.75 13.93 7.28
CA ALA A 90 12.94 14.35 8.66
C ALA A 90 13.42 13.19 9.55
N ASN A 91 14.37 13.48 10.44
CA ASN A 91 14.86 12.52 11.42
C ASN A 91 13.83 12.31 12.53
N LYS A 92 13.60 11.05 12.92
CA LYS A 92 12.66 10.69 14.00
C LYS A 92 13.06 11.29 15.35
N SER A 93 14.36 11.37 15.64
CA SER A 93 14.87 11.88 16.92
C SER A 93 14.85 13.41 17.02
N ASN A 94 14.95 14.11 15.89
CA ASN A 94 14.98 15.57 15.85
C ASN A 94 14.28 16.08 14.57
N PRO A 95 13.01 16.51 14.67
CA PRO A 95 12.21 16.97 13.53
C PRO A 95 12.76 18.19 12.79
N ASP A 96 13.69 18.95 13.37
CA ASP A 96 14.32 20.09 12.70
C ASP A 96 15.52 19.69 11.82
N THR A 97 15.82 18.40 11.79
CA THR A 97 16.96 17.84 11.06
C THR A 97 16.47 16.81 10.06
N TYR A 98 17.12 16.77 8.91
CA TYR A 98 16.73 15.92 7.80
C TYR A 98 17.93 15.12 7.32
N TRP A 99 17.68 14.03 6.63
CA TRP A 99 18.72 13.30 5.93
C TRP A 99 18.26 12.80 4.57
N VAL A 100 19.24 12.59 3.68
CA VAL A 100 18.96 12.15 2.32
C VAL A 100 18.70 10.66 2.32
N ALA A 101 17.53 10.24 1.82
CA ALA A 101 17.17 8.86 1.58
C ALA A 101 16.92 8.59 0.10
N THR A 102 17.14 7.35 -0.34
CA THR A 102 16.85 6.87 -1.69
C THR A 102 15.61 5.98 -1.65
N ILE A 103 14.71 6.15 -2.62
CA ILE A 103 13.55 5.28 -2.80
C ILE A 103 14.04 3.94 -3.36
N ILE A 104 13.86 2.87 -2.58
CA ILE A 104 14.18 1.51 -3.00
C ILE A 104 13.02 0.93 -3.80
N THR A 105 11.79 1.07 -3.28
CA THR A 105 10.56 0.55 -3.88
C THR A 105 9.38 1.43 -3.50
N THR A 106 8.37 1.48 -4.37
CA THR A 106 7.09 2.16 -4.16
C THR A 106 5.96 1.14 -4.00
N CYS A 107 5.11 1.31 -3.00
CA CYS A 107 3.91 0.49 -2.77
C CYS A 107 2.73 1.39 -2.41
N ARG A 108 1.98 1.86 -3.43
CA ARG A 108 0.90 2.85 -3.26
C ARG A 108 1.40 4.08 -2.48
N GLN A 109 0.87 4.31 -1.28
CA GLN A 109 1.26 5.42 -0.39
C GLN A 109 2.53 5.16 0.43
N LEU A 110 3.04 3.93 0.43
CA LEU A 110 4.22 3.55 1.21
C LEU A 110 5.46 3.54 0.31
N LEU A 111 6.53 4.15 0.81
CA LEU A 111 7.85 4.11 0.20
C LEU A 111 8.77 3.27 1.07
N LEU A 112 9.49 2.34 0.44
CA LEU A 112 10.64 1.71 1.06
C LEU A 112 11.84 2.62 0.82
N LEU A 113 12.41 3.15 1.89
CA LEU A 113 13.51 4.12 1.84
C LEU A 113 14.77 3.55 2.48
N ARG A 114 15.93 3.96 1.96
CA ARG A 114 17.24 3.74 2.58
C ARG A 114 17.96 5.06 2.75
N PHE A 115 18.46 5.35 3.95
CA PHE A 115 19.29 6.52 4.18
C PHE A 115 20.62 6.44 3.42
N SER A 116 21.10 7.58 2.95
CA SER A 116 22.42 7.68 2.32
C SER A 116 23.50 7.38 3.35
N GLY A 117 24.48 6.56 2.96
CA GLY A 117 25.53 6.04 3.84
C GLY A 117 25.45 4.53 4.07
N TYR A 118 24.25 3.94 4.05
CA TYR A 118 24.04 2.52 4.32
C TYR A 118 24.32 1.58 3.13
N GLY A 119 24.80 2.09 1.99
CA GLY A 119 25.15 1.30 0.81
C GLY A 119 24.03 0.35 0.35
N GLU A 120 24.36 -0.94 0.24
CA GLU A 120 23.44 -2.00 -0.17
C GLU A 120 22.79 -2.77 0.99
N ASP A 121 22.96 -2.32 2.24
CA ASP A 121 22.45 -3.02 3.42
C ASP A 121 20.91 -2.92 3.52
N ARG A 122 20.23 -3.99 3.12
CA ARG A 122 18.77 -4.11 3.20
C ARG A 122 18.22 -4.08 4.62
N LYS A 123 19.06 -4.32 5.64
CA LYS A 123 18.61 -4.22 7.04
C LYS A 123 18.36 -2.78 7.48
N ALA A 124 18.92 -1.81 6.77
CA ALA A 124 18.73 -0.39 7.02
C ALA A 124 17.50 0.20 6.30
N ASP A 125 16.78 -0.62 5.52
CA ASP A 125 15.59 -0.17 4.81
C ASP A 125 14.42 0.02 5.78
N PHE A 126 13.64 1.07 5.57
CA PHE A 126 12.46 1.35 6.38
C PHE A 126 11.30 1.80 5.51
N TRP A 127 10.09 1.39 5.91
CA TRP A 127 8.86 1.86 5.30
C TRP A 127 8.49 3.24 5.83
N CYS A 128 8.00 4.08 4.93
CA CYS A 128 7.64 5.45 5.17
C CYS A 128 6.30 5.75 4.45
N ASP A 129 5.33 6.31 5.17
CA ASP A 129 4.05 6.71 4.59
C ASP A 129 4.12 8.16 4.11
N VAL A 130 3.90 8.36 2.81
CA VAL A 130 3.95 9.67 2.14
C VAL A 130 3.01 10.70 2.75
N MET A 131 1.90 10.29 3.37
CA MET A 131 0.91 11.21 3.94
C MET A 131 1.33 11.78 5.29
N THR A 132 2.13 11.01 6.03
CA THR A 132 2.45 11.31 7.45
C THR A 132 3.89 11.72 7.63
N ALA A 133 4.78 11.29 6.73
CA ALA A 133 6.17 11.64 6.75
C ALA A 133 6.42 13.00 6.11
N ASP A 134 7.37 13.72 6.67
CA ASP A 134 7.84 14.97 6.11
C ASP A 134 8.93 14.69 5.07
N LEU A 135 8.51 14.66 3.80
CA LEU A 135 9.31 14.29 2.64
C LEU A 135 9.47 15.49 1.70
N HIS A 136 10.69 15.78 1.32
CA HIS A 136 11.01 16.91 0.45
C HIS A 136 11.96 16.53 -0.68
N PRO A 137 11.92 17.26 -1.83
CA PRO A 137 12.93 17.11 -2.86
C PRO A 137 14.31 17.55 -2.33
N VAL A 138 15.37 16.98 -2.90
CA VAL A 138 16.75 17.37 -2.57
C VAL A 138 16.96 18.87 -2.80
N GLY A 139 17.57 19.56 -1.84
CA GLY A 139 17.82 21.00 -1.83
C GLY A 139 16.80 21.81 -1.02
N TRP A 140 15.74 21.19 -0.50
CA TRP A 140 14.72 21.88 0.29
C TRP A 140 15.28 22.40 1.62
N CYS A 141 16.14 21.63 2.30
CA CYS A 141 16.77 22.06 3.55
C CYS A 141 17.57 23.34 3.39
N THR A 142 18.35 23.45 2.30
CA THR A 142 19.12 24.65 1.98
C THR A 142 18.21 25.86 1.75
N GLN A 143 17.04 25.66 1.12
CA GLN A 143 16.08 26.73 0.85
C GLN A 143 15.32 27.19 2.11
N ASN A 144 15.09 26.27 3.05
CA ASN A 144 14.26 26.50 4.24
C ASN A 144 15.06 26.67 5.54
N ASN A 145 16.40 26.87 5.43
CA ASN A 145 17.31 26.98 6.57
C ASN A 145 17.20 25.81 7.56
N LYS A 146 17.00 24.58 7.04
CA LYS A 146 17.02 23.34 7.81
C LYS A 146 18.38 22.65 7.70
N VAL A 147 18.68 21.79 8.66
CA VAL A 147 20.00 21.14 8.77
C VAL A 147 19.92 19.72 8.22
N LEU A 148 20.83 19.39 7.31
CA LEU A 148 21.08 18.00 6.92
C LEU A 148 22.00 17.34 7.94
N MET A 149 21.47 16.42 8.73
CA MET A 149 22.23 15.63 9.70
C MET A 149 21.98 14.13 9.53
N PRO A 150 23.05 13.30 9.51
CA PRO A 150 22.90 11.86 9.49
C PRO A 150 22.14 11.35 10.73
N PRO A 151 21.28 10.32 10.61
CA PRO A 151 20.70 9.63 11.76
C PRO A 151 21.80 9.04 12.66
N GLU A 152 21.56 8.98 13.96
CA GLU A 152 22.45 8.30 14.90
C GLU A 152 22.63 6.83 14.49
N GLY A 153 23.88 6.41 14.22
CA GLY A 153 24.21 5.06 13.74
C GLY A 153 24.37 4.92 12.22
N SER A 154 24.43 6.02 11.46
CA SER A 154 24.67 6.03 10.00
C SER A 154 26.15 6.19 9.59
N LEU A 155 27.07 6.17 10.55
CA LEU A 155 28.51 6.33 10.33
C LEU A 155 29.27 5.14 10.94
N ASP A 156 29.53 4.12 10.12
CA ASP A 156 30.68 3.22 10.25
C ASP A 156 31.19 2.90 8.83
#